data_AF-A0A1D2A706-F1
#
_entry.id   AF-A0A1D2A706-F1
#
_cell.length_a   1.000
_cell.length_b   1.000
_cell.length_c   1.000
_cell.angle_alpha   90.00
_cell.angle_beta   90.00
_cell.angle_gamma   90.00
#
_symmetry.space_group_name_H-M   'P 1'
#
loop_
_entity.id
_entity.type
_entity.pdbx_description
1 polymer ?
#
loop_
_entity_poly.entity_id
_entity_poly.type
_entity_poly.pdbx_seq_one_letter_code
_entity_poly.pdbx_strand_id
1 'polypeptide(L)'
;MTMSSQPDPTASETPRVFKDVSGIRNYSREQRKAGKRIGFVPTMGCLHDGHISLVHAAGSRCDVVIASIYVNPTQFSANEDFGVYPRSTERDLDLLAKAGCVAVFMPAALYHPGSSSLGSGDASMVVGAAQGEAASDAHSTWVNVEGLSQGLCAGSRPHFFRGVATVVTKLFNIVEPDMAFFGKKDYQQWRILERLACDLDFGIEVVGLPIQREADGLAMSSRNVLLAPDHRAAAPGIYKALRALEAEVATRRRASGTASALTVQEAQRSVSRSLEALGGAVDYVQLVDAASLRPLAAGADLATGPHMVLLAVAVVFGRVRLIDNLEIQGRA
;
A
#
# COMPACT_ATOMS: atom_id res chain seq x y z
N MET A 1 38.80 -38.45 11.48
CA MET A 1 37.37 -38.06 11.61
C MET A 1 37.29 -36.56 11.50
N THR A 2 37.07 -36.06 10.29
CA THR A 2 36.84 -34.65 10.01
C THR A 2 35.42 -34.32 10.42
N MET A 3 35.25 -33.59 11.54
CA MET A 3 33.95 -33.05 11.89
C MET A 3 33.63 -31.89 10.95
N SER A 4 32.75 -32.19 10.00
CA SER A 4 32.03 -31.20 9.20
C SER A 4 31.19 -30.36 10.16
N SER A 5 31.54 -29.08 10.29
CA SER A 5 30.67 -28.09 10.93
C SER A 5 29.46 -27.90 10.03
N GLN A 6 28.29 -28.35 10.49
CA GLN A 6 27.04 -27.92 9.86
C GLN A 6 26.88 -26.42 10.04
N PRO A 7 26.40 -25.68 9.02
CA PRO A 7 26.10 -24.27 9.17
C PRO A 7 24.96 -24.10 10.19
N ASP A 8 25.12 -23.09 11.04
CA ASP A 8 24.13 -22.65 12.02
C ASP A 8 22.85 -22.20 11.28
N PRO A 9 21.67 -22.79 11.55
CA PRO A 9 20.42 -22.43 10.88
C PRO A 9 19.87 -21.06 11.29
N THR A 10 20.55 -20.31 12.17
CA THR A 10 20.06 -19.03 12.71
C THR A 10 20.86 -17.79 12.27
N ALA A 11 21.95 -17.97 11.52
CA ALA A 11 22.66 -16.84 10.93
C ALA A 11 21.94 -16.38 9.66
N SER A 12 20.96 -15.50 9.81
CA SER A 12 20.35 -14.80 8.68
C SER A 12 21.44 -14.00 7.95
N GLU A 13 21.92 -14.52 6.81
CA GLU A 13 22.81 -13.76 5.94
C GLU A 13 22.15 -12.45 5.50
N THR A 14 22.90 -11.36 5.52
CA THR A 14 22.44 -10.05 5.04
C THR A 14 21.95 -10.19 3.59
N PRO A 15 20.77 -9.65 3.23
CA PRO A 15 20.27 -9.75 1.87
C PRO A 15 21.24 -9.12 0.86
N ARG A 16 21.33 -9.72 -0.32
CA ARG A 16 22.08 -9.13 -1.43
C ARG A 16 21.38 -7.86 -1.91
N VAL A 17 22.07 -6.73 -1.82
CA VAL A 17 21.55 -5.42 -2.26
C VAL A 17 21.93 -5.14 -3.70
N PHE A 18 20.93 -4.84 -4.53
CA PHE A 18 21.07 -4.44 -5.93
C PHE A 18 20.67 -2.97 -6.09
N LYS A 19 21.55 -2.16 -6.68
CA LYS A 19 21.30 -0.72 -6.90
C LYS A 19 20.89 -0.39 -8.33
N ASP A 20 21.14 -1.30 -9.26
CA ASP A 20 20.86 -1.11 -10.69
C ASP A 20 19.88 -2.17 -11.21
N VAL A 21 19.18 -1.80 -12.28
CA VAL A 21 18.15 -2.62 -12.91
C VAL A 21 18.70 -3.93 -13.48
N SER A 22 19.89 -3.88 -14.09
CA SER A 22 20.49 -5.04 -14.73
C SER A 22 20.86 -6.12 -13.71
N GLY A 23 21.43 -5.71 -12.57
CA GLY A 23 21.82 -6.59 -11.49
C GLY A 23 20.65 -7.39 -10.91
N ILE A 24 19.57 -6.71 -10.50
CA ILE A 24 18.41 -7.40 -9.92
C ILE A 24 17.69 -8.28 -10.96
N ARG A 25 17.60 -7.82 -12.21
CA ARG A 25 16.97 -8.58 -13.28
C ARG A 25 17.74 -9.87 -13.59
N ASN A 26 19.07 -9.78 -13.67
CA ASN A 26 19.91 -10.96 -13.88
C ASN A 26 19.76 -11.95 -12.73
N TYR A 27 19.79 -11.47 -11.48
CA TYR A 27 19.57 -12.32 -10.32
C TYR A 27 18.21 -13.02 -10.34
N SER A 28 17.13 -12.29 -10.61
CA SER A 28 15.80 -12.88 -10.71
C SER A 28 15.73 -13.95 -11.80
N ARG A 29 16.22 -13.65 -13.00
CA ARG A 29 16.24 -14.58 -14.13
C ARG A 29 17.08 -15.82 -13.86
N GLU A 30 18.17 -15.70 -13.09
CA GLU A 30 18.93 -16.86 -12.61
C GLU A 30 18.10 -17.75 -11.67
N GLN A 31 17.34 -17.16 -10.74
CA GLN A 31 16.44 -17.92 -9.88
C GLN A 31 15.32 -18.61 -10.68
N ARG A 32 14.71 -17.89 -11.64
CA ARG A 32 13.70 -18.47 -12.55
C ARG A 32 14.26 -19.61 -13.40
N LYS A 33 15.48 -19.44 -13.94
CA LYS A 33 16.18 -20.49 -14.72
C LYS A 33 16.46 -21.74 -13.86
N ALA A 34 16.65 -21.56 -12.55
CA ALA A 34 16.77 -22.65 -11.59
C ALA A 34 15.40 -23.26 -11.18
N GLY A 35 14.30 -22.85 -11.80
CA GLY A 35 12.95 -23.35 -11.53
C GLY A 35 12.32 -22.81 -10.24
N LYS A 36 12.92 -21.78 -9.62
CA LYS A 36 12.42 -21.21 -8.37
C LYS A 36 11.29 -20.22 -8.59
N ARG A 37 10.30 -20.25 -7.70
CA ARG A 37 9.24 -19.26 -7.57
C ARG A 37 9.72 -18.03 -6.80
N ILE A 38 9.41 -16.85 -7.31
CA ILE A 38 9.83 -15.57 -6.76
C ILE A 38 8.64 -14.82 -6.18
N GLY A 39 8.71 -14.54 -4.88
CA GLY A 39 7.80 -13.65 -4.16
C GLY A 39 8.40 -12.26 -4.06
N PHE A 40 7.62 -11.23 -4.39
CA PHE A 40 8.07 -9.84 -4.40
C PHE A 40 7.28 -8.95 -3.45
N VAL A 41 8.00 -8.16 -2.64
CA VAL A 41 7.43 -7.19 -1.68
C VAL A 41 7.93 -5.78 -2.01
N PRO A 42 7.19 -5.01 -2.82
CA PRO A 42 7.56 -3.63 -3.12
C PRO A 42 7.25 -2.70 -1.93
N THR A 43 8.25 -1.93 -1.48
CA THR A 43 8.11 -0.98 -0.36
C THR A 43 8.77 0.36 -0.67
N MET A 44 8.47 1.36 0.16
CA MET A 44 9.17 2.65 0.19
C MET A 44 10.21 2.75 1.34
N GLY A 45 10.49 1.66 2.06
CA GLY A 45 11.33 1.68 3.26
C GLY A 45 10.63 2.21 4.51
N CYS A 46 11.41 2.41 5.58
CA CYS A 46 10.92 2.62 6.95
C CYS A 46 9.96 1.50 7.37
N LEU A 47 10.50 0.29 7.37
CA LEU A 47 9.76 -0.94 7.54
C LEU A 47 9.23 -1.12 8.97
N HIS A 48 8.14 -1.87 9.07
CA HIS A 48 7.41 -2.19 10.29
C HIS A 48 6.75 -3.57 10.11
N ASP A 49 6.13 -4.13 11.15
CA ASP A 49 5.64 -5.52 11.12
C ASP A 49 4.59 -5.77 10.03
N GLY A 50 3.84 -4.74 9.62
CA GLY A 50 3.05 -4.74 8.39
C GLY A 50 3.82 -5.23 7.16
N HIS A 51 4.99 -4.65 6.88
CA HIS A 51 5.85 -5.07 5.77
C HIS A 51 6.44 -6.46 6.00
N ILE A 52 6.85 -6.76 7.22
CA ILE A 52 7.46 -8.05 7.56
C ILE A 52 6.46 -9.21 7.42
N SER A 53 5.18 -8.97 7.72
CA SER A 53 4.12 -9.95 7.45
C SER A 53 3.98 -10.29 5.96
N LEU A 54 4.24 -9.33 5.06
CA LEU A 54 4.25 -9.58 3.61
C LEU A 54 5.43 -10.47 3.21
N VAL A 55 6.61 -10.23 3.80
CA VAL A 55 7.82 -11.03 3.56
C VAL A 55 7.62 -12.48 4.03
N HIS A 56 7.05 -12.68 5.22
CA HIS A 56 6.73 -14.02 5.71
C HIS A 56 5.72 -14.76 4.83
N ALA A 57 4.67 -14.07 4.35
CA ALA A 57 3.71 -14.67 3.43
C ALA A 57 4.31 -14.98 2.06
N ALA A 58 5.28 -14.18 1.60
CA ALA A 58 6.05 -14.50 0.40
C ALA A 58 6.91 -15.76 0.62
N GLY A 59 7.63 -15.85 1.74
CA GLY A 59 8.48 -17.00 2.06
C GLY A 59 7.72 -18.31 2.28
N SER A 60 6.43 -18.26 2.63
CA SER A 60 5.60 -19.47 2.75
C SER A 60 5.04 -19.97 1.42
N ARG A 61 5.14 -19.19 0.33
CA ARG A 61 4.54 -19.48 -0.98
C ARG A 61 5.54 -19.49 -2.14
N CYS A 62 6.77 -19.04 -1.90
CA CYS A 62 7.81 -18.87 -2.91
C CYS A 62 9.16 -19.35 -2.37
N ASP A 63 10.05 -19.76 -3.28
CA ASP A 63 11.38 -20.26 -2.93
C ASP A 63 12.38 -19.12 -2.67
N VAL A 64 12.13 -17.94 -3.26
CA VAL A 64 12.97 -16.74 -3.16
C VAL A 64 12.09 -15.55 -2.86
N VAL A 65 12.46 -14.78 -1.84
CA VAL A 65 11.82 -13.50 -1.52
C VAL A 65 12.73 -12.33 -1.88
N ILE A 66 12.19 -11.45 -2.72
CA ILE A 66 12.83 -10.20 -3.12
C ILE A 66 11.99 -9.04 -2.58
N ALA A 67 12.63 -8.03 -1.99
CA ALA A 67 11.98 -6.77 -1.64
C ALA A 67 12.52 -5.61 -2.49
N SER A 68 11.76 -4.54 -2.63
CA SER A 68 12.30 -3.25 -3.08
C SER A 68 12.15 -2.18 -2.01
N ILE A 69 13.13 -1.29 -1.92
CA ILE A 69 13.04 -0.06 -1.13
C ILE A 69 13.26 1.11 -2.09
N TYR A 70 12.17 1.79 -2.45
CA TYR A 70 12.22 2.94 -3.34
C TYR A 70 11.11 3.95 -3.01
N VAL A 71 11.49 5.13 -2.53
CA VAL A 71 10.55 6.26 -2.33
C VAL A 71 10.27 6.87 -3.71
N ASN A 72 9.20 6.42 -4.34
CA ASN A 72 8.82 6.86 -5.68
C ASN A 72 8.39 8.34 -5.67
N PRO A 73 9.06 9.26 -6.38
CA PRO A 73 8.66 10.68 -6.40
C PRO A 73 7.32 10.93 -7.11
N THR A 74 6.94 10.10 -8.09
CA THR A 74 5.76 10.34 -8.94
C THR A 74 4.42 10.13 -8.25
N GLN A 75 4.44 9.53 -7.06
CA GLN A 75 3.26 9.34 -6.21
C GLN A 75 3.21 10.37 -5.06
N PHE A 76 3.97 11.46 -5.17
CA PHE A 76 3.89 12.59 -4.26
C PHE A 76 3.59 13.88 -5.05
N SER A 77 2.76 14.76 -4.50
CA SER A 77 2.68 16.16 -4.97
C SER A 77 3.71 17.04 -4.27
N ALA A 78 3.92 18.26 -4.78
CA ALA A 78 4.80 19.25 -4.16
C ALA A 78 4.48 19.55 -2.69
N ASN A 79 3.21 19.45 -2.29
CA ASN A 79 2.75 19.72 -0.92
C ASN A 79 2.69 18.48 -0.03
N GLU A 80 3.15 17.32 -0.52
CA GLU A 80 3.17 16.07 0.24
C GLU A 80 4.54 15.80 0.88
N ASP A 81 4.61 14.74 1.66
CA ASP A 81 5.69 14.44 2.58
C ASP A 81 6.95 13.84 1.94
N PHE A 82 7.21 14.04 0.64
CA PHE A 82 8.35 13.43 -0.07
C PHE A 82 9.70 13.79 0.56
N GLY A 83 9.92 15.07 0.89
CA GLY A 83 11.17 15.56 1.46
C GLY A 83 11.42 15.06 2.89
N VAL A 84 10.35 14.79 3.64
CA VAL A 84 10.40 14.38 5.05
C VAL A 84 10.06 12.90 5.26
N TYR A 85 9.89 12.12 4.17
CA TYR A 85 9.56 10.71 4.27
C TYR A 85 10.70 9.96 5.00
N PRO A 86 10.39 9.16 6.04
CA PRO A 86 11.40 8.53 6.87
C PRO A 86 12.22 7.51 6.08
N ARG A 87 13.54 7.46 6.34
CA ARG A 87 14.48 6.53 5.70
C ARG A 87 15.36 5.90 6.77
N SER A 88 15.46 4.57 6.79
CA SER A 88 16.25 3.84 7.79
C SER A 88 16.88 2.58 7.18
N THR A 89 17.76 2.76 6.21
CA THR A 89 18.29 1.67 5.37
C THR A 89 18.87 0.50 6.16
N GLU A 90 19.74 0.75 7.15
CA GLU A 90 20.36 -0.34 7.92
C GLU A 90 19.33 -1.16 8.70
N ARG A 91 18.38 -0.48 9.36
CA ARG A 91 17.27 -1.11 10.06
C ARG A 91 16.37 -1.90 9.10
N ASP A 92 16.05 -1.33 7.95
CA ASP A 92 15.20 -1.97 6.95
C ASP A 92 15.85 -3.25 6.43
N LEU A 93 17.16 -3.23 6.14
CA LEU A 93 17.90 -4.42 5.69
C LEU A 93 17.99 -5.50 6.78
N ASP A 94 18.20 -5.12 8.04
CA ASP A 94 18.22 -6.06 9.17
C ASP A 94 16.85 -6.75 9.37
N LEU A 95 15.76 -5.98 9.31
CA LEU A 95 14.40 -6.53 9.40
C LEU A 95 14.09 -7.47 8.23
N LEU A 96 14.49 -7.10 7.01
CA LEU A 96 14.32 -7.95 5.82
C LEU A 96 15.12 -9.24 5.91
N ALA A 97 16.37 -9.17 6.37
CA ALA A 97 17.23 -10.33 6.58
C ALA A 97 16.54 -11.33 7.52
N LYS A 98 16.18 -10.86 8.73
CA LYS A 98 15.52 -11.67 9.76
C LYS A 98 14.20 -12.29 9.30
N ALA A 99 13.51 -11.65 8.36
CA ALA A 99 12.26 -12.13 7.80
C ALA A 99 12.44 -13.17 6.67
N GLY A 100 13.68 -13.44 6.25
CA GLY A 100 14.01 -14.40 5.18
C GLY A 100 14.06 -13.78 3.78
N CYS A 101 14.11 -12.45 3.66
CA CYS A 101 14.33 -11.79 2.37
C CYS A 101 15.80 -11.93 1.97
N VAL A 102 16.07 -12.49 0.78
CA VAL A 102 17.43 -12.82 0.34
C VAL A 102 18.02 -11.81 -0.65
N ALA A 103 17.18 -10.99 -1.28
CA ALA A 103 17.62 -9.92 -2.19
C ALA A 103 16.77 -8.67 -2.03
N VAL A 104 17.42 -7.50 -2.09
CA VAL A 104 16.77 -6.19 -1.98
C VAL A 104 17.16 -5.29 -3.13
N PHE A 105 16.17 -4.78 -3.86
CA PHE A 105 16.37 -3.79 -4.91
C PHE A 105 16.22 -2.37 -4.36
N MET A 106 17.30 -1.60 -4.42
CA MET A 106 17.40 -0.23 -3.88
C MET A 106 17.91 0.75 -4.96
N PRO A 107 17.12 1.03 -6.00
CA PRO A 107 17.53 1.94 -7.05
C PRO A 107 17.60 3.39 -6.55
N ALA A 108 18.60 4.14 -7.00
CA ALA A 108 18.67 5.58 -6.76
C ALA A 108 17.57 6.34 -7.54
N ALA A 109 17.30 5.91 -8.77
CA ALA A 109 16.26 6.46 -9.62
C ALA A 109 15.71 5.37 -10.55
N LEU A 110 14.40 5.40 -10.80
CA LEU A 110 13.75 4.57 -11.82
C LEU A 110 13.23 5.38 -13.01
N TYR A 111 13.38 6.70 -12.95
CA TYR A 111 12.88 7.62 -13.97
C TYR A 111 14.05 8.37 -14.60
N HIS A 112 13.93 8.66 -15.90
CA HIS A 112 14.89 9.51 -16.59
C HIS A 112 14.54 10.98 -16.31
N PRO A 113 15.39 11.72 -15.59
CA PRO A 113 15.26 13.17 -15.53
C PRO A 113 15.57 13.67 -16.94
N GLY A 114 14.62 14.35 -17.59
CA GLY A 114 14.90 14.96 -18.88
C GLY A 114 16.14 15.86 -18.77
N SER A 115 16.90 16.01 -19.85
CA SER A 115 17.97 16.99 -19.90
C SER A 115 17.37 18.40 -19.91
N SER A 116 17.17 19.02 -18.74
CA SER A 116 16.97 20.47 -18.66
C SER A 116 18.28 21.10 -18.24
N SER A 117 19.02 21.64 -19.22
CA SER A 117 20.12 22.56 -18.97
C SER A 117 19.56 23.86 -18.43
N LEU A 118 19.38 24.00 -17.11
CA LEU A 118 19.20 25.29 -16.44
C LEU A 118 19.40 25.11 -14.92
N GLY A 119 20.45 25.77 -14.41
CA GLY A 119 20.48 26.41 -13.09
C GLY A 119 20.32 25.55 -11.85
N SER A 120 21.39 25.48 -11.06
CA SER A 120 21.36 25.16 -9.63
C SER A 120 20.31 26.00 -8.88
N GLY A 121 19.29 25.35 -8.31
CA GLY A 121 18.37 25.99 -7.37
C GLY A 121 17.02 25.30 -7.30
N ASP A 122 16.84 24.51 -6.23
CA ASP A 122 15.59 23.90 -5.79
C ASP A 122 15.06 22.69 -6.62
N ALA A 123 15.33 21.49 -6.10
CA ALA A 123 14.95 20.22 -6.70
C ALA A 123 13.46 19.88 -6.43
N SER A 124 12.56 20.66 -7.03
CA SER A 124 11.20 20.20 -7.32
C SER A 124 11.29 19.18 -8.46
N MET A 125 11.50 17.92 -8.09
CA MET A 125 11.59 16.77 -8.99
C MET A 125 10.23 16.47 -9.64
N VAL A 126 9.79 17.33 -10.56
CA VAL A 126 8.68 16.99 -11.46
C VAL A 126 9.24 16.01 -12.49
N VAL A 127 9.08 14.72 -12.20
CA VAL A 127 9.38 13.66 -13.16
C VAL A 127 8.33 13.71 -14.27
N GLY A 128 8.76 14.13 -15.46
CA GLY A 128 7.91 14.26 -16.65
C GLY A 128 7.60 15.73 -16.96
N ALA A 129 7.83 16.14 -18.21
CA ALA A 129 7.74 17.53 -18.64
C ALA A 129 6.40 18.18 -18.22
N ALA A 130 6.49 19.35 -17.59
CA ALA A 130 5.40 20.31 -17.58
C ALA A 130 5.00 20.60 -19.04
N GLN A 131 3.71 20.81 -19.29
CA GLN A 131 3.20 21.20 -20.60
C GLN A 131 4.03 22.38 -21.13
N GLY A 132 4.79 22.17 -22.21
CA GLY A 132 5.57 23.25 -22.81
C GLY A 132 6.69 22.82 -23.74
N GLU A 133 7.62 21.97 -23.30
CA GLU A 133 8.78 21.60 -24.14
C GLU A 133 9.19 20.15 -23.89
N ALA A 134 9.23 19.36 -24.97
CA ALA A 134 9.67 17.98 -24.94
C ALA A 134 11.18 17.93 -24.77
N ALA A 135 11.66 17.76 -23.52
CA ALA A 135 12.98 17.18 -23.32
C ALA A 135 12.92 15.75 -23.88
N SER A 136 13.60 15.52 -25.01
CA SER A 136 13.49 14.30 -25.82
C SER A 136 13.77 13.00 -25.06
N ASP A 137 14.46 13.09 -23.91
CA ASP A 137 14.88 11.95 -23.09
C ASP A 137 14.16 11.87 -21.72
N ALA A 138 13.16 12.73 -21.47
CA ALA A 138 12.41 12.69 -20.20
C ALA A 138 11.47 11.49 -20.12
N HIS A 139 11.21 11.01 -18.91
CA HIS A 139 10.21 9.97 -18.68
C HIS A 139 8.82 10.38 -19.21
N SER A 140 8.34 9.67 -20.23
CA SER A 140 7.11 10.00 -20.97
C SER A 140 6.07 8.87 -20.96
N THR A 141 6.43 7.68 -20.49
CA THR A 141 5.53 6.51 -20.45
C THR A 141 4.88 6.35 -19.09
N TRP A 142 3.55 6.27 -19.05
CA TRP A 142 2.79 6.20 -17.81
C TRP A 142 1.68 5.17 -17.92
N VAL A 143 1.34 4.56 -16.79
CA VAL A 143 0.25 3.59 -16.68
C VAL A 143 -0.85 4.18 -15.82
N ASN A 144 -2.08 4.13 -16.31
CA ASN A 144 -3.26 4.57 -15.59
C ASN A 144 -4.30 3.44 -15.57
N VAL A 145 -4.82 3.12 -14.38
CA VAL A 145 -5.91 2.14 -14.23
C VAL A 145 -7.20 2.91 -14.07
N GLU A 146 -8.01 2.93 -15.11
CA GLU A 146 -9.27 3.69 -15.14
C GLU A 146 -10.32 3.09 -14.20
N GLY A 147 -11.30 3.90 -13.82
CA GLY A 147 -12.37 3.52 -12.90
C GLY A 147 -11.92 3.41 -11.44
N LEU A 148 -11.01 2.47 -11.12
CA LEU A 148 -10.51 2.25 -9.75
C LEU A 148 -9.67 3.40 -9.22
N SER A 149 -9.07 4.21 -10.11
CA SER A 149 -8.34 5.45 -9.76
C SER A 149 -9.28 6.67 -9.63
N GLN A 150 -10.52 6.48 -9.17
CA GLN A 150 -11.50 7.53 -8.90
C GLN A 150 -12.06 7.40 -7.48
N GLY A 151 -12.52 8.51 -6.89
CA GLY A 151 -13.02 8.55 -5.51
C GLY A 151 -11.98 8.16 -4.46
N LEU A 152 -12.40 7.99 -3.20
CA LEU A 152 -11.51 7.60 -2.09
C LEU A 152 -10.21 8.42 -2.06
N CYS A 153 -9.04 7.77 -1.96
CA CYS A 153 -7.74 8.45 -1.97
C CYS A 153 -7.44 9.13 -3.31
N ALA A 154 -7.99 8.65 -4.43
CA ALA A 154 -7.79 9.27 -5.74
C ALA A 154 -8.52 10.62 -5.85
N GLY A 155 -9.64 10.79 -5.14
CA GLY A 155 -10.36 12.05 -5.07
C GLY A 155 -9.52 13.17 -4.44
N SER A 156 -8.81 12.85 -3.36
CA SER A 156 -7.94 13.82 -2.65
C SER A 156 -6.52 13.87 -3.23
N ARG A 157 -6.12 12.88 -4.04
CA ARG A 157 -4.76 12.72 -4.59
C ARG A 157 -4.80 12.26 -6.07
N PRO A 158 -5.23 13.12 -7.01
CA PRO A 158 -5.55 12.72 -8.40
C PRO A 158 -4.34 12.19 -9.20
N HIS A 159 -3.11 12.57 -8.84
CA HIS A 159 -1.87 12.09 -9.46
C HIS A 159 -1.36 10.76 -8.88
N PHE A 160 -1.81 10.40 -7.67
CA PHE A 160 -1.18 9.36 -6.86
C PHE A 160 -1.11 8.00 -7.55
N PHE A 161 -2.25 7.50 -8.04
CA PHE A 161 -2.34 6.13 -8.56
C PHE A 161 -1.72 5.95 -9.94
N ARG A 162 -1.62 7.00 -10.77
CA ARG A 162 -0.81 6.94 -12.00
C ARG A 162 0.67 6.72 -11.67
N GLY A 163 1.19 7.42 -10.66
CA GLY A 163 2.56 7.22 -10.16
C GLY A 163 2.77 5.80 -9.63
N VAL A 164 1.82 5.30 -8.81
CA VAL A 164 1.88 3.94 -8.26
C VAL A 164 1.80 2.86 -9.35
N ALA A 165 0.81 2.92 -10.24
CA ALA A 165 0.65 1.97 -11.33
C ALA A 165 1.90 1.95 -12.24
N THR A 166 2.47 3.12 -12.53
CA THR A 166 3.68 3.24 -13.35
C THR A 166 4.91 2.61 -12.66
N VAL A 167 5.16 2.94 -11.38
CA VAL A 167 6.34 2.39 -10.68
C VAL A 167 6.21 0.87 -10.49
N VAL A 168 5.02 0.38 -10.14
CA VAL A 168 4.81 -1.06 -9.94
C VAL A 168 4.92 -1.82 -11.26
N THR A 169 4.39 -1.28 -12.37
CA THR A 169 4.61 -1.86 -13.72
C THR A 169 6.11 -1.98 -14.03
N LYS A 170 6.89 -0.95 -13.73
CA LYS A 170 8.35 -0.99 -13.91
C LYS A 170 8.98 -2.07 -13.03
N LEU A 171 8.61 -2.14 -11.75
CA LEU A 171 9.15 -3.13 -10.81
C LEU A 171 8.79 -4.56 -11.24
N PHE A 172 7.57 -4.82 -11.69
CA PHE A 172 7.15 -6.11 -12.24
C PHE A 172 7.99 -6.51 -13.47
N ASN A 173 8.25 -5.57 -14.38
CA ASN A 173 9.13 -5.80 -15.55
C ASN A 173 10.63 -5.93 -15.20
N ILE A 174 11.07 -5.41 -14.05
CA ILE A 174 12.47 -5.47 -13.62
C ILE A 174 12.73 -6.77 -12.86
N VAL A 175 11.84 -7.10 -11.93
CA VAL A 175 11.98 -8.22 -10.99
C VAL A 175 11.39 -9.51 -11.54
N GLU A 176 10.41 -9.47 -12.44
CA GLU A 176 9.77 -10.66 -13.04
C GLU A 176 9.29 -11.70 -11.99
N PRO A 177 8.55 -11.28 -10.95
CA PRO A 177 8.12 -12.20 -9.89
C PRO A 177 7.00 -13.11 -10.36
N ASP A 178 6.76 -14.22 -9.65
CA ASP A 178 5.54 -15.04 -9.85
C ASP A 178 4.39 -14.52 -8.97
N MET A 179 4.73 -13.88 -7.85
CA MET A 179 3.77 -13.37 -6.88
C MET A 179 4.23 -12.03 -6.31
N ALA A 180 3.29 -11.09 -6.13
CA ALA A 180 3.57 -9.80 -5.51
C ALA A 180 2.62 -9.53 -4.34
N PHE A 181 3.17 -9.13 -3.19
CA PHE A 181 2.44 -9.05 -1.93
C PHE A 181 2.23 -7.59 -1.51
N PHE A 182 0.98 -7.24 -1.18
CA PHE A 182 0.57 -5.90 -0.78
C PHE A 182 -0.32 -5.94 0.45
N GLY A 183 -0.20 -4.94 1.31
CA GLY A 183 -1.08 -4.81 2.48
C GLY A 183 -2.43 -4.20 2.09
N LYS A 184 -3.54 -4.81 2.55
CA LYS A 184 -4.91 -4.27 2.36
C LYS A 184 -5.17 -2.95 3.11
N LYS A 185 -4.21 -2.45 3.90
CA LYS A 185 -4.27 -1.10 4.48
C LYS A 185 -4.47 -0.05 3.39
N ASP A 186 -3.73 -0.18 2.29
CA ASP A 186 -3.86 0.64 1.09
C ASP A 186 -4.81 -0.08 0.10
N TYR A 187 -6.06 -0.33 0.52
CA TYR A 187 -6.99 -1.21 -0.18
C TYR A 187 -7.22 -0.83 -1.65
N GLN A 188 -7.43 0.47 -1.91
CA GLN A 188 -7.59 0.98 -3.28
C GLN A 188 -6.34 0.73 -4.13
N GLN A 189 -5.15 0.85 -3.54
CA GLN A 189 -3.90 0.52 -4.22
C GLN A 189 -3.86 -0.97 -4.58
N TRP A 190 -4.16 -1.86 -3.64
CA TRP A 190 -4.14 -3.30 -3.89
C TRP A 190 -5.11 -3.69 -5.02
N ARG A 191 -6.35 -3.21 -5.01
CA ARG A 191 -7.33 -3.46 -6.09
C ARG A 191 -6.88 -2.91 -7.44
N ILE A 192 -6.27 -1.72 -7.46
CA ILE A 192 -5.69 -1.13 -8.67
C ILE A 192 -4.59 -2.03 -9.24
N LEU A 193 -3.70 -2.54 -8.38
CA LEU A 193 -2.57 -3.37 -8.82
C LEU A 193 -3.00 -4.79 -9.24
N GLU A 194 -4.03 -5.35 -8.59
CA GLU A 194 -4.67 -6.59 -9.00
C GLU A 194 -5.32 -6.44 -10.38
N ARG A 195 -6.07 -5.34 -10.60
CA ARG A 195 -6.66 -5.02 -11.91
C ARG A 195 -5.58 -4.79 -12.97
N LEU A 196 -4.51 -4.07 -12.63
CA LEU A 196 -3.37 -3.81 -13.52
C LEU A 196 -2.71 -5.11 -13.97
N ALA A 197 -2.46 -6.03 -13.05
CA ALA A 197 -1.86 -7.32 -13.38
C ALA A 197 -2.77 -8.12 -14.34
N CYS A 198 -4.08 -8.13 -14.07
CA CYS A 198 -5.07 -8.78 -14.92
C CYS A 198 -5.17 -8.14 -16.31
N ASP A 199 -5.32 -6.82 -16.40
CA ASP A 199 -5.59 -6.11 -17.67
C ASP A 199 -4.38 -6.03 -18.60
N LEU A 200 -3.17 -6.11 -18.04
CA LEU A 200 -1.92 -6.08 -18.81
C LEU A 200 -1.29 -7.48 -18.97
N ASP A 201 -2.07 -8.55 -18.71
CA ASP A 201 -1.67 -9.95 -18.88
C ASP A 201 -0.37 -10.31 -18.14
N PHE A 202 -0.13 -9.69 -16.98
CA PHE A 202 0.99 -10.09 -16.14
C PHE A 202 0.75 -11.50 -15.60
N GLY A 203 1.70 -12.39 -15.81
CA GLY A 203 1.75 -13.72 -15.18
C GLY A 203 2.08 -13.67 -13.68
N ILE A 204 1.57 -12.67 -12.96
CA ILE A 204 1.91 -12.35 -11.57
C ILE A 204 0.64 -12.44 -10.72
N GLU A 205 0.67 -13.28 -9.69
CA GLU A 205 -0.42 -13.30 -8.69
C GLU A 205 -0.26 -12.12 -7.72
N VAL A 206 -1.23 -11.20 -7.68
CA VAL A 206 -1.23 -10.06 -6.76
C VAL A 206 -1.99 -10.39 -5.48
N VAL A 207 -1.27 -10.54 -4.38
CA VAL A 207 -1.79 -11.05 -3.10
C VAL A 207 -2.00 -9.90 -2.11
N GLY A 208 -3.23 -9.76 -1.62
CA GLY A 208 -3.58 -8.79 -0.58
C GLY A 208 -3.58 -9.44 0.82
N LEU A 209 -2.80 -8.91 1.76
CA LEU A 209 -2.78 -9.38 3.16
C LEU A 209 -3.56 -8.47 4.11
N PRO A 210 -4.11 -9.02 5.22
CA PRO A 210 -4.77 -8.24 6.26
C PRO A 210 -3.90 -7.10 6.84
N ILE A 211 -4.58 -6.08 7.36
CA ILE A 211 -3.94 -4.93 8.01
C ILE A 211 -3.27 -5.38 9.31
N GLN A 212 -1.95 -5.20 9.42
CA GLN A 212 -1.26 -5.30 10.71
C GLN A 212 -1.50 -4.04 11.53
N ARG A 213 -1.73 -4.23 12.82
CA ARG A 213 -2.08 -3.16 13.76
C ARG A 213 -1.11 -3.16 14.93
N GLU A 214 -0.83 -1.97 15.44
CA GLU A 214 -0.15 -1.80 16.72
C GLU A 214 -1.02 -2.37 17.85
N ALA A 215 -0.44 -2.58 19.04
CA ALA A 215 -1.12 -3.24 20.16
C ALA A 215 -2.42 -2.55 20.61
N ASP A 216 -2.53 -1.24 20.36
CA ASP A 216 -3.73 -0.44 20.67
C ASP A 216 -4.79 -0.43 19.55
N GLY A 217 -4.50 -1.06 18.41
CA GLY A 217 -5.40 -1.19 17.26
C GLY A 217 -5.15 -0.21 16.12
N LEU A 218 -4.21 0.74 16.26
CA LEU A 218 -3.85 1.65 15.16
C LEU A 218 -3.23 0.86 14.00
N ALA A 219 -3.72 1.07 12.77
CA ALA A 219 -3.11 0.47 11.58
C ALA A 219 -1.65 0.91 11.46
N MET A 220 -0.74 -0.06 11.30
CA MET A 220 0.69 0.24 11.20
C MET A 220 1.00 1.07 9.94
N SER A 221 1.78 2.12 10.11
CA SER A 221 2.18 3.03 9.04
C SER A 221 3.49 3.69 9.39
N SER A 222 4.39 3.85 8.41
CA SER A 222 5.59 4.68 8.55
C SER A 222 5.26 6.13 8.97
N ARG A 223 4.06 6.62 8.64
CA ARG A 223 3.57 7.96 9.01
C ARG A 223 3.16 8.09 10.48
N ASN A 224 3.00 7.00 11.23
CA ASN A 224 2.59 7.07 12.65
C ASN A 224 3.63 7.81 13.51
N VAL A 225 4.91 7.77 13.11
CA VAL A 225 6.01 8.48 13.80
C VAL A 225 5.89 9.99 13.73
N LEU A 226 5.07 10.53 12.82
CA LEU A 226 4.88 11.97 12.62
C LEU A 226 3.73 12.53 13.49
N LEU A 227 2.99 11.67 14.20
CA LEU A 227 1.87 12.09 15.03
C LEU A 227 2.38 12.78 16.31
N ALA A 228 1.77 13.92 16.64
CA ALA A 228 1.92 14.52 17.97
C ALA A 228 1.36 13.56 19.05
N PRO A 229 1.85 13.63 20.30
CA PRO A 229 1.43 12.69 21.36
C PRO A 229 -0.09 12.55 21.52
N ASP A 230 -0.83 13.67 21.57
CA ASP A 230 -2.29 13.66 21.73
C ASP A 230 -2.98 13.04 20.52
N HIS A 231 -2.52 13.35 19.31
CA HIS A 231 -3.02 12.75 18.08
C HIS A 231 -2.72 11.25 18.01
N ARG A 232 -1.53 10.83 18.45
CA ARG A 232 -1.15 9.41 18.52
C ARG A 232 -2.03 8.67 19.54
N ALA A 233 -2.34 9.27 20.68
CA ALA A 233 -3.24 8.69 21.67
C ALA A 233 -4.68 8.56 21.15
N ALA A 234 -5.14 9.50 20.32
CA ALA A 234 -6.48 9.49 19.72
C ALA A 234 -6.62 8.54 18.52
N ALA A 235 -5.57 8.36 17.72
CA ALA A 235 -5.60 7.64 16.45
C ALA A 235 -6.13 6.18 16.52
N PRO A 236 -5.90 5.37 17.57
CA PRO A 236 -6.54 4.05 17.71
C PRO A 236 -8.07 4.09 17.72
N GLY A 237 -8.66 5.25 18.03
CA GLY A 237 -10.10 5.49 17.92
C GLY A 237 -10.66 5.34 16.51
N ILE A 238 -9.83 5.45 15.46
CA ILE A 238 -10.24 5.17 14.07
C ILE A 238 -10.76 3.74 13.96
N TYR A 239 -9.93 2.76 14.38
CA TYR A 239 -10.30 1.35 14.29
C TYR A 239 -11.51 1.02 15.19
N LYS A 240 -11.59 1.65 16.37
CA LYS A 240 -12.76 1.51 17.25
C LYS A 240 -14.05 1.97 16.55
N ALA A 241 -14.02 3.08 15.81
CA ALA A 241 -15.16 3.55 15.03
C ALA A 241 -15.56 2.57 13.92
N LEU A 242 -14.59 2.00 13.19
CA LEU A 242 -14.87 0.99 12.16
C LEU A 242 -15.51 -0.27 12.75
N ARG A 243 -14.97 -0.77 13.86
CA ARG A 243 -15.49 -1.95 14.56
C ARG A 243 -16.86 -1.70 15.19
N ALA A 244 -17.13 -0.50 15.67
CA ALA A 244 -18.44 -0.12 16.17
C ALA A 244 -19.50 -0.21 15.06
N LEU A 245 -19.20 0.29 13.86
CA LEU A 245 -20.13 0.20 12.73
C LEU A 245 -20.33 -1.25 12.28
N GLU A 246 -19.28 -2.05 12.18
CA GLU A 246 -19.41 -3.48 11.87
C GLU A 246 -20.28 -4.23 12.89
N ALA A 247 -20.09 -3.95 14.19
CA ALA A 247 -20.90 -4.53 15.25
C ALA A 247 -22.37 -4.07 15.18
N GLU A 248 -22.62 -2.81 14.82
CA GLU A 248 -23.97 -2.30 14.57
C GLU A 248 -24.61 -3.03 13.40
N VAL A 249 -23.94 -3.14 12.25
CA VAL A 249 -24.43 -3.89 11.08
C VAL A 249 -24.77 -5.34 11.46
N ALA A 250 -23.89 -6.01 12.21
CA ALA A 250 -24.12 -7.38 12.68
C ALA A 250 -25.33 -7.50 13.63
N THR A 251 -25.57 -6.48 14.46
CA THR A 251 -26.71 -6.43 15.39
C THR A 251 -28.02 -6.18 14.64
N ARG A 252 -28.04 -5.18 13.74
CA ARG A 252 -29.19 -4.83 12.89
C ARG A 252 -29.65 -6.00 12.03
N ARG A 253 -28.70 -6.80 11.54
CA ARG A 253 -28.98 -8.05 10.81
C ARG A 253 -29.76 -9.09 11.60
N ARG A 254 -29.69 -9.08 12.93
CA ARG A 254 -30.45 -10.02 13.78
C ARG A 254 -31.78 -9.42 14.24
N ALA A 255 -31.97 -8.12 14.07
CA ALA A 255 -33.20 -7.43 14.44
C ALA A 255 -34.32 -7.65 13.41
N SER A 256 -35.56 -7.41 13.83
CA SER A 256 -36.77 -7.46 13.00
C SER A 256 -37.45 -6.09 12.97
N GLY A 257 -38.25 -5.84 11.94
CA GLY A 257 -38.97 -4.57 11.78
C GLY A 257 -38.05 -3.38 11.48
N THR A 258 -38.44 -2.17 11.85
CA THR A 258 -37.70 -0.94 11.53
C THR A 258 -36.29 -0.89 12.15
N ALA A 259 -36.05 -1.67 13.21
CA ALA A 259 -34.75 -1.78 13.85
C ALA A 259 -33.70 -2.54 13.00
N SER A 260 -34.10 -3.21 11.91
CA SER A 260 -33.18 -4.00 11.09
C SER A 260 -32.43 -3.19 10.02
N ALA A 261 -32.92 -2.01 9.65
CA ALA A 261 -32.31 -1.21 8.59
C ALA A 261 -31.19 -0.33 9.14
N LEU A 262 -30.10 -0.21 8.37
CA LEU A 262 -29.08 0.80 8.54
C LEU A 262 -28.67 1.30 7.16
N THR A 263 -29.04 2.53 6.84
CA THR A 263 -28.70 3.10 5.53
C THR A 263 -27.20 3.41 5.45
N VAL A 264 -26.66 3.35 4.23
CA VAL A 264 -25.29 3.77 3.92
C VAL A 264 -25.01 5.19 4.45
N GLN A 265 -25.95 6.13 4.26
CA GLN A 265 -25.78 7.51 4.72
C GLN A 265 -25.69 7.62 6.25
N GLU A 266 -26.53 6.89 6.99
CA GLU A 266 -26.50 6.88 8.46
C GLU A 266 -25.20 6.30 8.99
N ALA A 267 -24.74 5.20 8.41
CA ALA A 267 -23.49 4.55 8.75
C ALA A 267 -22.28 5.47 8.54
N GLN A 268 -22.17 6.12 7.37
CA GLN A 268 -21.11 7.08 7.08
C GLN A 268 -21.15 8.24 8.09
N ARG A 269 -22.32 8.81 8.36
CA ARG A 269 -22.49 9.92 9.32
C ARG A 269 -22.11 9.52 10.74
N SER A 270 -22.40 8.28 11.15
CA SER A 270 -22.02 7.77 12.48
C SER A 270 -20.50 7.72 12.61
N VAL A 271 -19.80 7.11 11.65
CA VAL A 271 -18.33 7.01 11.66
C VAL A 271 -17.68 8.39 11.56
N SER A 272 -18.15 9.29 10.68
CA SER A 272 -17.61 10.66 10.60
C SER A 272 -17.67 11.38 11.94
N ARG A 273 -18.82 11.35 12.63
CA ARG A 273 -18.96 11.97 13.96
C ARG A 273 -18.02 11.36 14.99
N SER A 274 -17.84 10.05 14.98
CA SER A 274 -16.88 9.38 15.86
C SER A 274 -15.44 9.83 15.59
N LEU A 275 -15.06 10.02 14.33
CA LEU A 275 -13.72 10.49 13.96
C LEU A 275 -13.51 11.98 14.31
N GLU A 276 -14.50 12.83 14.07
CA GLU A 276 -14.47 14.25 14.44
C GLU A 276 -14.37 14.45 15.95
N ALA A 277 -15.07 13.62 16.74
CA ALA A 277 -15.00 13.65 18.21
C ALA A 277 -13.60 13.28 18.76
N LEU A 278 -12.76 12.61 17.96
CA LEU A 278 -11.35 12.35 18.30
C LEU A 278 -10.43 13.53 17.99
N GLY A 279 -10.96 14.63 17.42
CA GLY A 279 -10.18 15.75 16.90
C GLY A 279 -9.64 15.52 15.48
N GLY A 280 -10.12 14.49 14.78
CA GLY A 280 -9.73 14.20 13.40
C GLY A 280 -10.55 15.01 12.39
N ALA A 281 -9.89 15.64 11.42
CA ALA A 281 -10.55 16.23 10.26
C ALA A 281 -10.80 15.14 9.20
N VAL A 282 -12.06 14.76 8.99
CA VAL A 282 -12.43 13.71 8.04
C VAL A 282 -12.19 14.18 6.59
N ASP A 283 -11.37 13.45 5.85
CA ASP A 283 -11.19 13.61 4.41
C ASP A 283 -12.29 12.82 3.67
N TYR A 284 -12.44 11.55 4.03
CA TYR A 284 -13.62 10.78 3.61
C TYR A 284 -13.96 9.67 4.60
N VAL A 285 -15.24 9.30 4.61
CA VAL A 285 -15.77 8.02 5.07
C VAL A 285 -16.66 7.51 3.95
N GLN A 286 -16.33 6.37 3.36
CA GLN A 286 -17.10 5.81 2.24
C GLN A 286 -17.35 4.32 2.44
N LEU A 287 -18.56 3.89 2.08
CA LEU A 287 -18.95 2.50 1.94
C LEU A 287 -19.05 2.19 0.45
N VAL A 288 -18.22 1.26 0.00
CA VAL A 288 -18.09 0.90 -1.41
C VAL A 288 -18.21 -0.61 -1.58
N ASP A 289 -18.56 -1.05 -2.78
CA ASP A 289 -18.39 -2.46 -3.14
C ASP A 289 -16.89 -2.83 -3.09
N ALA A 290 -16.53 -3.89 -2.37
CA ALA A 290 -15.13 -4.20 -2.08
C ALA A 290 -14.34 -4.64 -3.32
N ALA A 291 -15.00 -5.05 -4.40
CA ALA A 291 -14.36 -5.46 -5.64
C ALA A 291 -14.16 -4.29 -6.62
N SER A 292 -15.24 -3.56 -6.90
CA SER A 292 -15.28 -2.47 -7.89
C SER A 292 -14.94 -1.10 -7.31
N LEU A 293 -14.92 -0.97 -5.98
CA LEU A 293 -14.76 0.29 -5.26
C LEU A 293 -15.79 1.37 -5.62
N ARG A 294 -16.91 0.97 -6.24
CA ARG A 294 -18.01 1.88 -6.54
C ARG A 294 -18.78 2.23 -5.26
N PRO A 295 -19.09 3.51 -5.02
CA PRO A 295 -19.90 3.91 -3.88
C PRO A 295 -21.27 3.21 -3.87
N LEU A 296 -21.68 2.75 -2.70
CA LEU A 296 -23.04 2.26 -2.51
C LEU A 296 -24.03 3.44 -2.51
N ALA A 297 -25.26 3.20 -2.95
CA ALA A 297 -26.30 4.22 -2.93
C ALA A 297 -26.62 4.65 -1.49
N ALA A 298 -26.82 5.94 -1.26
CA ALA A 298 -26.98 6.51 0.09
C ALA A 298 -28.14 5.88 0.89
N GLY A 299 -29.23 5.50 0.21
CA GLY A 299 -30.39 4.84 0.82
C GLY A 299 -30.32 3.30 0.81
N ALA A 300 -29.25 2.70 0.31
CA ALA A 300 -29.08 1.26 0.37
C ALA A 300 -28.94 0.81 1.82
N ASP A 301 -29.57 -0.31 2.15
CA ASP A 301 -29.49 -0.92 3.47
C ASP A 301 -28.28 -1.85 3.57
N LEU A 302 -27.36 -1.53 4.48
CA LEU A 302 -26.14 -2.31 4.73
C LEU A 302 -26.43 -3.67 5.38
N ALA A 303 -27.60 -3.82 6.01
CA ALA A 303 -27.97 -5.06 6.67
C ALA A 303 -28.39 -6.17 5.69
N THR A 304 -28.75 -5.83 4.45
CA THR A 304 -29.41 -6.76 3.50
C THR A 304 -28.63 -7.04 2.20
N GLY A 305 -27.49 -6.38 1.97
CA GLY A 305 -26.71 -6.54 0.73
C GLY A 305 -25.97 -7.88 0.58
N PRO A 306 -25.91 -8.46 -0.65
CA PRO A 306 -25.28 -9.77 -0.93
C PRO A 306 -23.77 -9.73 -1.18
N HIS A 307 -23.13 -8.55 -1.10
CA HIS A 307 -21.72 -8.36 -1.48
C HIS A 307 -20.84 -7.98 -0.29
N MET A 308 -19.54 -8.22 -0.41
CA MET A 308 -18.54 -7.70 0.52
C MET A 308 -18.50 -6.18 0.37
N VAL A 309 -18.77 -5.47 1.47
CA VAL A 309 -18.71 -4.02 1.52
C VAL A 309 -17.39 -3.60 2.15
N LEU A 310 -16.72 -2.61 1.58
CA LEU A 310 -15.56 -1.98 2.18
C LEU A 310 -15.98 -0.67 2.84
N LEU A 311 -15.79 -0.57 4.14
CA LEU A 311 -15.78 0.69 4.85
C LEU A 311 -14.36 1.26 4.81
N ALA A 312 -14.14 2.33 4.04
CA ALA A 312 -12.85 2.98 3.91
C ALA A 312 -12.90 4.39 4.51
N VAL A 313 -11.85 4.77 5.25
CA VAL A 313 -11.73 6.09 5.85
C VAL A 313 -10.37 6.73 5.59
N ALA A 314 -10.38 8.04 5.45
CA ALA A 314 -9.20 8.89 5.57
C ALA A 314 -9.50 10.05 6.51
N VAL A 315 -8.59 10.31 7.43
CA VAL A 315 -8.74 11.33 8.48
C VAL A 315 -7.39 11.98 8.75
N VAL A 316 -7.41 13.29 8.95
CA VAL A 316 -6.21 14.10 9.22
C VAL A 316 -6.16 14.46 10.70
N PHE A 317 -5.06 14.09 11.35
CA PHE A 317 -4.72 14.52 12.70
C PHE A 317 -3.55 15.51 12.64
N GLY A 318 -3.86 16.80 12.83
CA GLY A 318 -2.90 17.88 12.60
C GLY A 318 -2.46 17.95 11.14
N ARG A 319 -1.26 17.46 10.83
CA ARG A 319 -0.72 17.40 9.46
C ARG A 319 -0.62 15.98 8.91
N VAL A 320 -0.92 14.96 9.72
CA VAL A 320 -0.75 13.56 9.36
C VAL A 320 -2.09 13.01 8.86
N ARG A 321 -2.13 12.66 7.58
CA ARG A 321 -3.27 11.96 6.97
C ARG A 321 -3.13 10.46 7.19
N LEU A 322 -4.03 9.90 7.98
CA LEU A 322 -4.15 8.47 8.24
C LEU A 322 -5.26 7.87 7.37
N ILE A 323 -5.08 6.60 7.01
CA ILE A 323 -6.09 5.79 6.33
C ILE A 323 -6.28 4.50 7.11
N ASP A 324 -7.51 4.00 7.10
CA ASP A 324 -7.86 2.67 7.60
C ASP A 324 -9.07 2.16 6.84
N ASN A 325 -9.31 0.86 6.88
CA ASN A 325 -10.48 0.25 6.26
C ASN A 325 -10.86 -1.07 6.93
N LEU A 326 -12.09 -1.49 6.67
CA LEU A 326 -12.64 -2.74 7.18
C LEU A 326 -13.58 -3.36 6.13
N GLU A 327 -13.34 -4.63 5.81
CA GLU A 327 -14.26 -5.45 5.03
C GLU A 327 -15.43 -5.89 5.93
N ILE A 328 -16.65 -5.56 5.52
CA ILE A 328 -17.89 -5.95 6.17
C ILE A 328 -18.58 -6.95 5.24
N GLN A 329 -18.62 -8.22 5.63
CA GLN A 329 -19.31 -9.26 4.87
C GLN A 329 -20.78 -8.88 4.65
N GLY A 330 -21.32 -9.10 3.45
CA GLY A 330 -22.77 -9.07 3.19
C GLY A 330 -23.52 -10.23 3.85
N ARG A 331 -24.84 -10.30 3.69
CA ARG A 331 -25.58 -11.54 3.96
C ARG A 331 -25.29 -12.54 2.83
N ALA A 332 -24.84 -13.73 3.19
CA ALA A 332 -24.80 -14.88 2.27
C ALA A 332 -26.22 -15.36 1.96
#